data_AF-A0A941I9C9-F1
#
_entry.id   AF-A0A941I9C9-F1
#
_cell.length_a   1.000
_cell.length_b   1.000
_cell.length_c   1.000
_cell.angle_alpha   90.00
_cell.angle_beta   90.00
_cell.angle_gamma   90.00
#
_symmetry.space_group_name_H-M   'P 1'
#
loop_
_entity.id
_entity.type
_entity.pdbx_description
1 polymer ?
#
loop_
_entity_poly.entity_id
_entity_poly.type
_entity_poly.pdbx_seq_one_letter_code
_entity_poly.pdbx_strand_id
1 'polypeptide(L)'
;ERLMPALNDAKPVRALGLDAEEMALLKPLCLITAKPAMYVANVADDGFTNNPLLDQLTEYAKSQNAPIVSICAAIEAEIADLDDADKADFLADMGMEEPGLDRL
;
A
#
# COMPACT_ATOMS: atom_id res chain seq x y z
N GLU A 1 6.14 -25.05 -13.82
CA GLU A 1 6.84 -25.69 -12.67
C GLU A 1 7.22 -24.72 -11.55
N ARG A 2 7.68 -23.49 -11.84
CA ARG A 2 8.11 -22.50 -10.80
C ARG A 2 7.02 -22.05 -9.81
N LEU A 3 5.74 -22.02 -10.22
CA LEU A 3 4.64 -21.48 -9.40
C LEU A 3 4.29 -22.34 -8.18
N MET A 4 4.24 -23.65 -8.35
CA MET A 4 3.68 -24.54 -7.33
C MET A 4 4.57 -24.62 -6.07
N PRO A 5 5.91 -24.71 -6.16
CA PRO A 5 6.78 -24.58 -4.99
C PRO A 5 6.63 -23.22 -4.31
N ALA A 6 6.56 -22.12 -5.09
CA ALA A 6 6.42 -20.77 -4.54
C ALA A 6 5.10 -20.60 -3.76
N LEU A 7 3.99 -21.08 -4.33
CA LEU A 7 2.68 -21.02 -3.69
C LEU A 7 2.62 -21.91 -2.44
N ASN A 8 3.29 -23.06 -2.44
CA ASN A 8 3.42 -23.92 -1.25
C ASN A 8 4.23 -23.25 -0.13
N ASP A 9 5.20 -22.40 -0.49
CA ASP A 9 5.97 -21.56 0.45
C ASP A 9 5.24 -20.24 0.82
N ALA A 10 3.95 -20.12 0.51
CA ALA A 10 3.13 -18.94 0.75
C ALA A 10 3.64 -17.64 0.08
N LYS A 11 4.39 -17.76 -1.02
CA LYS A 11 4.84 -16.61 -1.82
C LYS A 11 3.80 -16.29 -2.90
N PRO A 12 3.29 -15.05 -2.96
CA PRO A 12 2.30 -14.69 -3.96
C PRO A 12 2.94 -14.55 -5.35
N VAL A 13 2.16 -14.81 -6.39
CA VAL A 13 2.65 -14.78 -7.79
C VAL A 13 3.25 -13.43 -8.17
N ARG A 14 2.67 -12.32 -7.70
CA ARG A 14 3.19 -10.97 -7.92
C ARG A 14 4.63 -10.73 -7.42
N ALA A 15 5.09 -11.51 -6.44
CA ALA A 15 6.44 -11.41 -5.89
C ALA A 15 7.49 -12.26 -6.63
N LEU A 16 7.08 -13.05 -7.63
CA LEU A 16 7.97 -13.98 -8.34
C LEU A 16 8.76 -13.34 -9.48
N GLY A 17 8.54 -12.04 -9.75
CA GLY A 17 9.25 -11.32 -10.80
C GLY A 17 9.06 -11.91 -12.19
N LEU A 18 7.86 -12.45 -12.47
CA LEU A 18 7.52 -13.03 -13.76
C LEU A 18 7.46 -11.96 -14.84
N ASP A 19 7.89 -12.30 -16.05
CA ASP A 19 7.80 -11.40 -17.19
C ASP A 19 6.37 -11.33 -17.78
N ALA A 20 6.18 -10.48 -18.80
CA ALA A 20 4.88 -10.28 -19.42
C ALA A 20 4.34 -11.53 -20.14
N GLU A 21 5.23 -12.37 -20.69
CA GLU A 21 4.87 -13.60 -21.40
C GLU A 21 4.43 -14.67 -20.39
N GLU A 22 5.20 -14.85 -19.32
CA GLU A 22 4.87 -15.73 -18.19
C GLU A 22 3.53 -15.32 -17.56
N MET A 23 3.30 -14.02 -17.33
CA MET A 23 2.04 -13.51 -16.78
C MET A 23 0.86 -13.71 -17.74
N ALA A 24 1.06 -13.63 -19.06
CA ALA A 24 0.01 -13.88 -20.05
C ALA A 24 -0.48 -15.33 -20.01
N LEU A 25 0.42 -16.29 -19.79
CA LEU A 25 0.06 -17.71 -19.64
C LEU A 25 -0.80 -17.99 -18.40
N LEU A 26 -0.66 -17.18 -17.35
CA LEU A 26 -1.40 -17.33 -16.09
C LEU A 26 -2.74 -16.59 -16.09
N LYS A 27 -2.95 -15.66 -17.01
CA LYS A 27 -4.17 -14.85 -17.10
C LYS A 27 -5.47 -15.69 -17.09
N PRO A 28 -5.57 -16.85 -17.77
CA PRO A 28 -6.79 -17.68 -17.74
C PRO A 28 -7.07 -18.33 -16.37
N LEU A 29 -6.05 -18.47 -15.53
CA LEU A 29 -6.20 -19.10 -14.20
C LEU A 29 -6.78 -18.15 -13.15
N CYS A 30 -6.83 -16.85 -13.44
CA CYS A 30 -7.42 -15.82 -12.55
C CYS A 30 -6.91 -15.88 -11.10
N LEU A 31 -5.62 -16.14 -10.91
CA LEU A 31 -5.01 -16.29 -9.58
C LEU A 31 -5.12 -15.00 -8.75
N ILE A 32 -5.66 -15.11 -7.54
CA ILE A 32 -5.81 -13.98 -6.61
C ILE A 32 -4.45 -13.36 -6.26
N THR A 33 -3.43 -14.19 -6.07
CA THR A 33 -2.06 -13.79 -5.72
C THR A 33 -1.28 -13.17 -6.88
N ALA A 34 -1.81 -13.19 -8.10
CA ALA A 34 -1.24 -12.53 -9.27
C ALA A 34 -1.77 -11.10 -9.47
N LYS A 35 -2.85 -10.71 -8.78
CA LYS A 35 -3.40 -9.36 -8.87
C LYS A 35 -2.41 -8.33 -8.29
N PRO A 36 -2.30 -7.13 -8.87
CA PRO A 36 -1.61 -6.01 -8.23
C PRO A 36 -2.17 -5.78 -6.83
N ALA A 37 -1.29 -5.46 -5.87
CA ALA A 37 -1.66 -5.16 -4.50
C ALA A 37 -0.80 -4.00 -4.01
N MET A 38 -1.34 -3.23 -3.08
CA MET A 38 -0.64 -2.16 -2.37
C MET A 38 -0.82 -2.37 -0.86
N TYR A 39 0.13 -1.84 -0.09
CA TYR A 39 0.06 -1.83 1.36
C TYR A 39 -0.33 -0.43 1.84
N VAL A 40 -1.39 -0.36 2.64
CA VAL A 40 -1.82 0.89 3.27
C VAL A 40 -1.49 0.78 4.75
N ALA A 41 -0.49 1.55 5.18
CA ALA A 41 -0.01 1.56 6.55
C ALA A 41 -0.78 2.60 7.35
N ASN A 42 -1.68 2.14 8.23
CA ASN A 42 -2.38 3.02 9.14
C ASN A 42 -1.47 3.37 10.33
N VAL A 43 -1.12 4.65 10.48
CA VAL A 43 -0.23 5.16 11.54
C VAL A 43 -0.96 6.20 12.40
N ALA A 44 -0.43 6.44 13.58
CA ALA A 44 -0.82 7.60 14.39
C ALA A 44 -0.37 8.91 13.71
N ASP A 45 -0.90 10.03 14.18
CA ASP A 45 -0.59 11.40 13.76
C ASP A 45 0.91 11.73 13.84
N ASP A 46 1.62 11.21 14.83
CA ASP A 46 3.08 11.34 14.99
C ASP A 46 3.88 10.18 14.34
N GLY A 47 3.18 9.15 13.84
CA GLY A 47 3.73 7.87 13.43
C GLY A 47 4.27 7.81 12.00
N PHE A 48 4.33 8.93 11.28
CA PHE A 48 4.85 9.02 9.92
C PHE A 48 6.37 8.94 9.85
N THR A 49 7.07 9.28 10.93
CA THR A 49 8.54 9.23 11.02
C THR A 49 8.99 8.43 12.23
N ASN A 50 10.14 7.77 12.15
CA ASN A 50 10.70 6.96 13.25
C ASN A 50 9.76 5.87 13.80
N ASN A 51 9.00 5.22 12.92
CA ASN A 51 8.11 4.14 13.30
C ASN A 51 8.68 2.77 12.86
N PRO A 52 9.20 1.95 13.79
CA PRO A 52 9.80 0.66 13.45
C PRO A 52 8.84 -0.30 12.74
N LEU A 53 7.53 -0.18 13.00
CA LEU A 53 6.51 -1.00 12.33
C LEU A 53 6.30 -0.57 10.88
N LEU A 54 6.37 0.73 10.61
CA LEU A 54 6.30 1.27 9.25
C LEU A 54 7.54 0.86 8.44
N ASP A 55 8.72 0.87 9.06
CA ASP A 55 9.96 0.42 8.42
C ASP A 55 9.90 -1.07 8.05
N GLN A 56 9.46 -1.92 8.99
CA GLN A 56 9.26 -3.35 8.75
C GLN A 56 8.22 -3.61 7.64
N LEU A 57 7.11 -2.89 7.65
CA LEU A 57 6.08 -3.03 6.62
C LEU A 57 6.59 -2.55 5.25
N THR A 58 7.40 -1.49 5.22
CA THR A 58 8.03 -0.98 3.99
C THR A 58 8.97 -2.00 3.38
N GLU A 59 9.80 -2.66 4.21
CA GLU A 59 10.69 -3.73 3.75
C GLU A 59 9.89 -4.94 3.24
N TYR A 60 8.83 -5.32 3.96
CA TYR A 60 7.94 -6.40 3.53
C TYR A 60 7.25 -6.08 2.19
N ALA A 61 6.71 -4.87 2.02
CA ALA A 61 6.05 -4.44 0.79
C ALA A 61 7.00 -4.47 -0.42
N LYS A 62 8.26 -4.04 -0.23
CA LYS A 62 9.32 -4.15 -1.24
C LYS A 62 9.58 -5.61 -1.63
N SER A 63 9.64 -6.53 -0.67
CA SER A 63 9.83 -7.96 -0.96
C SER A 63 8.69 -8.58 -1.79
N GLN A 64 7.50 -7.99 -1.71
CA GLN A 64 6.30 -8.42 -2.41
C GLN A 64 6.07 -7.68 -3.75
N ASN A 65 6.99 -6.79 -4.13
CA ASN A 65 6.89 -5.91 -5.29
C ASN A 65 5.58 -5.08 -5.29
N ALA A 66 5.23 -4.54 -4.12
CA ALA A 66 4.01 -3.78 -3.90
C ALA A 66 4.33 -2.36 -3.39
N PRO A 67 3.65 -1.32 -3.90
CA PRO A 67 3.76 0.02 -3.35
C PRO A 67 3.18 0.07 -1.92
N ILE A 68 3.71 0.99 -1.12
CA ILE A 68 3.25 1.27 0.24
C ILE A 68 2.90 2.75 0.37
N VAL A 69 1.77 3.04 1.03
CA VAL A 69 1.32 4.38 1.38
C VAL A 69 1.01 4.41 2.87
N SER A 70 1.54 5.40 3.59
CA SER A 70 1.19 5.64 4.99
C SER A 70 0.09 6.69 5.10
N ILE A 71 -0.96 6.38 5.86
CA ILE A 71 -2.08 7.27 6.14
C ILE A 71 -2.40 7.25 7.63
N CYS A 72 -3.01 8.31 8.14
CA CYS A 72 -3.61 8.30 9.47
C CYS A 72 -5.13 8.30 9.32
N ALA A 73 -5.76 7.13 9.47
CA ALA A 73 -7.20 6.99 9.22
C ALA A 73 -8.07 7.90 10.10
N ALA A 74 -7.60 8.27 11.30
CA ALA A 74 -8.30 9.21 12.18
C ALA A 74 -8.32 10.62 11.57
N ILE A 75 -7.16 11.12 11.15
CA ILE A 75 -7.03 12.42 10.47
C ILE A 75 -7.83 12.43 9.17
N GLU A 76 -7.75 11.39 8.35
CA GLU A 76 -8.51 11.31 7.09
C GLU A 76 -10.03 11.35 7.33
N ALA A 77 -10.51 10.73 8.42
CA ALA A 77 -11.92 10.76 8.77
C ALA A 77 -12.38 12.16 9.20
N GLU A 78 -11.56 12.87 9.98
CA GLU A 78 -11.85 14.26 10.36
C GLU A 78 -11.85 15.18 9.12
N ILE A 79 -10.86 15.03 8.23
CA ILE A 79 -10.78 15.79 6.98
C ILE A 79 -11.99 15.53 6.07
N ALA A 80 -12.53 14.31 6.06
CA ALA A 80 -13.67 13.95 5.23
C ALA A 80 -14.99 14.62 5.68
N ASP A 81 -15.09 15.03 6.95
CA ASP A 81 -16.25 15.71 7.52
C ASP A 81 -16.17 17.24 7.43
N LEU A 82 -14.99 17.80 7.08
CA LEU A 82 -14.78 19.23 6.88
C LEU A 82 -15.24 19.70 5.49
N ASP A 83 -15.54 20.99 5.37
CA ASP A 83 -15.77 21.61 4.07
C ASP A 83 -14.43 21.96 3.38
N ASP A 84 -14.48 22.31 2.09
CA ASP A 84 -13.27 22.55 1.29
C ASP A 84 -12.41 23.72 1.84
N ALA A 85 -13.04 24.68 2.51
CA ALA A 85 -12.36 25.81 3.12
C ALA A 85 -11.60 25.40 4.38
N ASP A 86 -12.27 24.69 5.30
CA ASP A 86 -11.67 24.24 6.56
C ASP A 86 -10.63 23.14 6.31
N LYS A 87 -10.81 22.32 5.27
CA LYS A 87 -9.85 21.28 4.87
C LYS A 87 -8.48 21.84 4.50
N ALA A 88 -8.43 22.94 3.76
CA ALA A 88 -7.17 23.56 3.35
C ALA A 88 -6.39 24.12 4.55
N ASP A 89 -7.11 24.74 5.48
CA ASP A 89 -6.52 25.29 6.71
C ASP A 89 -6.03 24.16 7.64
N PHE A 90 -6.80 23.08 7.78
CA PHE A 90 -6.41 21.91 8.58
C PHE A 90 -5.17 21.20 8.04
N LEU A 91 -5.08 21.01 6.72
CA LEU A 91 -3.90 20.43 6.07
C LEU A 91 -2.65 21.30 6.28
N ALA A 92 -2.80 22.63 6.17
CA ALA A 92 -1.70 23.57 6.40
C ALA A 92 -1.19 23.53 7.85
N ASP A 93 -2.08 23.43 8.83
CA ASP A 93 -1.73 23.31 10.25
C ASP A 93 -0.98 22.01 10.56
N MET A 94 -1.29 20.91 9.86
CA MET A 94 -0.57 19.64 9.97
C MET A 94 0.72 19.58 9.13
N GLY A 95 1.03 20.62 8.35
CA GLY A 95 2.17 20.65 7.45
C GLY A 95 2.06 19.67 6.28
N MET A 96 0.83 19.32 5.88
CA MET A 96 0.54 18.43 4.75
C MET A 96 -0.02 19.25 3.58
N GLU A 97 0.43 18.97 2.36
CA GLU A 97 -0.09 19.65 1.15
C GLU A 97 -1.36 18.98 0.60
N GLU A 98 -1.56 17.71 0.91
CA GLU A 98 -2.65 16.88 0.38
C GLU A 98 -3.05 15.79 1.41
N PRO A 99 -4.33 15.37 1.43
CA PRO A 99 -4.78 14.22 2.21
C PRO A 99 -4.03 12.94 1.84
N GLY A 100 -3.80 12.07 2.82
CA GLY A 100 -3.23 10.75 2.59
C GLY A 100 -4.10 9.86 1.70
N LEU A 101 -5.42 10.07 1.70
CA LEU A 101 -6.33 9.35 0.80
C LEU A 101 -6.10 9.67 -0.68
N ASP A 102 -5.68 10.90 -1.01
CA ASP A 102 -5.42 11.32 -2.40
C ASP A 102 -4.11 10.73 -2.96
N ARG A 103 -3.28 10.12 -2.09
CA ARG A 103 -2.06 9.40 -2.46
C ARG A 103 -2.28 7.93 -2.82
N LEU A 104 -3.50 7.41 -2.65
CA LEU A 104 -3.89 6.03 -2.99
C LEU A 104 -4.28 5.89 -4.47
#